data_AF-A0A2W1BCZ4-F1
#
_entry.id   AF-A0A2W1BCZ4-F1
#
_cell.length_a   1.000
_cell.length_b   1.000
_cell.length_c   1.000
_cell.angle_alpha   90.00
_cell.angle_beta   90.00
_cell.angle_gamma   90.00
#
_symmetry.space_group_name_H-M   'P 1'
#
loop_
_entity.id
_entity.type
_entity.pdbx_description
1 polymer ?
#
loop_
_entity_poly.entity_id
_entity_poly.type
_entity_poly.pdbx_seq_one_letter_code
_entity_poly.pdbx_strand_id
1 'polypeptide(L)'
;MEREFRDYQRDKQSAAKTAMRQLLLETRSITHKSLAAIKDNPSALQHVLDALKHDARYTALDHIPEERQQILTSYLEELEKKGPPPPPTATEPSRRAKQ
;
A
#
# COMPACT_ATOMS: atom_id res chain seq x y z
N MET A 1 26.70 9.40 20.82
CA MET A 1 27.17 8.65 19.64
C MET A 1 26.41 7.37 19.38
N GLU A 2 26.53 6.29 20.17
CA GLU A 2 25.84 5.03 19.82
C GLU A 2 24.31 5.14 19.80
N ARG A 3 23.72 5.86 20.77
CA ARG A 3 22.27 6.08 20.83
C ARG A 3 21.76 6.84 19.61
N GLU A 4 22.44 7.93 19.26
CA GLU A 4 22.11 8.77 18.10
C GLU A 4 22.24 8.01 16.79
N PHE A 5 23.24 7.14 16.66
CA PHE A 5 23.39 6.27 15.51
C PHE A 5 22.24 5.26 15.39
N ARG A 6 21.86 4.62 16.50
CA ARG A 6 20.70 3.71 16.56
C ARG A 6 19.39 4.43 16.24
N ASP A 7 19.18 5.63 16.78
CA ASP A 7 18.02 6.46 16.51
C ASP A 7 17.97 6.87 15.02
N TYR A 8 19.09 7.31 14.45
CA TYR A 8 19.20 7.65 13.03
C TYR A 8 18.88 6.45 12.12
N GLN A 9 19.39 5.26 12.43
CA GLN A 9 19.07 4.05 11.67
C GLN A 9 17.57 3.72 11.73
N ARG A 10 16.97 3.79 12.92
CA ARG A 10 15.52 3.58 13.10
C ARG A 10 14.72 4.58 12.27
N ASP A 11 15.11 5.85 12.29
CA ASP A 11 14.39 6.91 11.57
C ASP A 11 14.51 6.73 10.05
N LYS A 12 15.69 6.36 9.55
CA LYS A 12 15.90 6.00 8.15
C LYS A 12 15.03 4.81 7.73
N GLN A 13 14.96 3.78 8.56
CA GLN A 13 14.12 2.62 8.31
C GLN A 13 12.63 3.00 8.31
N SER A 14 12.19 3.82 9.27
CA SER A 14 10.81 4.33 9.36
C SER A 14 10.41 5.14 8.12
N ALA A 15 11.32 5.99 7.62
CA ALA A 15 11.12 6.75 6.39
C ALA A 15 10.98 5.81 5.17
N ALA A 16 11.82 4.77 5.07
CA ALA A 16 11.73 3.78 3.98
C ALA A 16 10.41 2.99 4.03
N LYS A 17 9.94 2.58 5.22
CA LYS A 17 8.64 1.91 5.40
C LYS A 17 7.48 2.82 4.99
N THR A 18 7.54 4.11 5.35
CA THR A 18 6.54 5.11 4.94
C THR A 18 6.53 5.30 3.42
N ALA A 19 7.70 5.38 2.80
CA ALA A 19 7.83 5.52 1.35
C ALA A 19 7.27 4.28 0.62
N MET A 20 7.52 3.07 1.12
CA MET A 20 6.92 1.84 0.59
C MET A 20 5.38 1.86 0.67
N ARG A 21 4.79 2.38 1.75
CA ARG A 21 3.33 2.57 1.83
C ARG A 21 2.80 3.55 0.79
N GLN A 22 3.51 4.65 0.52
CA GLN A 22 3.13 5.60 -0.54
C GLN A 22 3.20 4.97 -1.93
N LEU A 23 4.24 4.18 -2.22
CA LEU A 23 4.32 3.39 -3.45
C LEU A 23 3.07 2.52 -3.63
N LEU A 24 2.67 1.77 -2.59
CA LEU A 24 1.50 0.89 -2.66
C LEU A 24 0.20 1.66 -2.94
N LEU A 25 0.05 2.87 -2.39
CA LEU A 25 -1.09 3.76 -2.67
C LEU A 25 -1.09 4.29 -4.10
N GLU A 26 0.08 4.57 -4.66
CA GLU A 26 0.25 5.07 -6.03
C GLU A 26 0.10 3.96 -7.08
N THR A 27 0.28 2.70 -6.69
CA THR A 27 0.28 1.53 -7.59
C THR A 27 -1.15 1.09 -7.92
N ARG A 28 -1.76 1.73 -8.92
CA ARG A 28 -3.17 1.54 -9.31
C ARG A 28 -3.56 0.11 -9.72
N SER A 29 -2.61 -0.74 -10.10
CA SER A 29 -2.87 -2.15 -10.42
C SER A 29 -3.17 -3.00 -9.18
N ILE A 30 -2.77 -2.54 -7.99
CA ILE A 30 -3.09 -3.17 -6.71
C ILE A 30 -4.43 -2.62 -6.21
N THR A 31 -5.40 -3.50 -5.99
CA THR A 31 -6.78 -3.14 -5.63
C THR A 31 -7.33 -4.06 -4.53
N HIS A 32 -8.54 -3.77 -4.04
CA HIS A 32 -9.26 -4.64 -3.09
C HIS A 32 -9.46 -6.08 -3.57
N LYS A 33 -9.37 -6.33 -4.89
CA LYS A 33 -9.46 -7.67 -5.47
C LYS A 33 -8.13 -8.41 -5.48
N SER A 34 -7.00 -7.72 -5.31
CA SER A 34 -5.67 -8.31 -5.42
C SER A 34 -5.45 -9.42 -4.39
N LEU A 35 -5.94 -9.26 -3.15
CA LEU A 35 -5.81 -10.30 -2.13
C LEU A 35 -6.59 -11.58 -2.49
N ALA A 36 -7.84 -11.43 -2.94
CA ALA A 36 -8.64 -12.55 -3.43
C ALA A 36 -8.00 -13.22 -4.66
N ALA A 37 -7.46 -12.43 -5.61
CA ALA A 37 -6.78 -12.95 -6.78
C ALA A 37 -5.52 -13.75 -6.44
N ILE A 38 -4.76 -13.33 -5.42
CA ILE A 38 -3.58 -14.07 -4.93
C ILE A 38 -3.98 -15.40 -4.27
N LYS A 39 -5.07 -15.39 -3.49
CA LYS A 39 -5.61 -16.61 -2.85
C LYS A 39 -6.08 -17.65 -3.88
N ASP A 40 -6.68 -17.19 -4.98
CA ASP A 40 -7.16 -18.04 -6.08
C ASP A 40 -6.02 -18.50 -7.00
N ASN A 41 -5.10 -17.59 -7.32
CA ASN A 41 -3.99 -17.86 -8.23
C ASN A 41 -2.68 -17.25 -7.69
N PRO A 42 -1.75 -18.07 -7.18
CA PRO A 42 -0.45 -17.59 -6.67
C PRO A 42 0.37 -16.78 -7.67
N SER A 43 0.20 -16.99 -8.99
CA SER A 43 0.90 -16.19 -10.00
C SER A 43 0.48 -14.71 -10.00
N ALA A 44 -0.69 -14.37 -9.47
CA ALA A 44 -1.11 -12.97 -9.30
C ALA A 44 -0.20 -12.21 -8.34
N LEU A 45 0.42 -12.90 -7.35
CA LEU A 45 1.41 -12.28 -6.48
C LEU A 45 2.64 -11.85 -7.28
N GLN A 46 3.10 -12.67 -8.23
CA GLN A 46 4.26 -12.34 -9.05
C GLN A 46 4.03 -11.06 -9.85
N HIS A 47 2.82 -10.87 -10.40
CA HIS A 47 2.48 -9.61 -11.09
C HIS A 47 2.55 -8.38 -10.17
N VAL A 48 2.11 -8.53 -8.91
CA VAL A 48 2.22 -7.45 -7.91
C VAL A 48 3.69 -7.15 -7.61
N LEU A 49 4.51 -8.19 -7.40
CA LEU A 49 5.94 -8.02 -7.16
C LEU A 49 6.66 -7.41 -8.36
N ASP A 50 6.31 -7.81 -9.58
CA ASP A 50 6.88 -7.27 -10.81
C ASP A 50 6.53 -5.80 -11.05
N ALA A 51 5.35 -5.35 -10.59
CA ALA A 51 4.97 -3.94 -10.62
C ALA A 51 5.81 -3.09 -9.63
N LEU A 52 6.32 -3.69 -8.56
CA LEU A 52 7.03 -2.99 -7.48
C LEU A 52 8.56 -3.08 -7.61
N LYS A 53 9.09 -4.15 -8.21
CA LYS A 53 10.53 -4.50 -8.18
C LYS A 53 11.49 -3.45 -8.76
N HIS A 54 11.00 -2.52 -9.57
CA HIS A 54 11.80 -1.46 -10.19
C HIS A 54 11.72 -0.11 -9.45
N ASP A 55 10.84 0.03 -8.46
CA ASP A 55 10.73 1.26 -7.68
C ASP A 55 11.79 1.31 -6.57
N ALA A 56 12.50 2.42 -6.45
CA ALA A 56 13.57 2.61 -5.47
C ALA A 56 13.07 2.45 -4.02
N ARG A 57 11.80 2.76 -3.74
CA ARG A 57 11.19 2.61 -2.40
C ARG A 57 10.98 1.14 -2.03
N TYR A 58 10.80 0.28 -3.02
CA TYR A 58 10.71 -1.18 -2.83
C TYR A 58 12.08 -1.80 -2.56
N THR A 59 13.11 -1.42 -3.33
CA THR A 59 14.48 -1.93 -3.18
C THR A 59 15.20 -1.36 -1.95
N ALA A 60 14.81 -0.17 -1.48
CA ALA A 60 15.32 0.40 -0.23
C ALA A 60 15.11 -0.51 1.00
N LEU A 61 14.17 -1.47 0.93
CA LEU A 61 13.87 -2.44 1.98
C LEU A 61 14.42 -3.85 1.68
N ASP A 62 15.31 -4.04 0.69
CA ASP A 62 15.88 -5.36 0.34
C ASP A 62 16.65 -6.02 1.51
N HIS A 63 17.19 -5.22 2.42
CA HIS A 63 17.92 -5.69 3.59
C HIS A 63 17.00 -6.17 4.74
N ILE A 64 15.68 -5.98 4.62
CA ILE A 64 14.65 -6.41 5.59
C ILE A 64 13.41 -6.95 4.83
N PRO A 65 13.54 -8.06 4.10
CA PRO A 65 12.48 -8.57 3.23
C PRO A 65 11.20 -8.97 4.00
N GLU A 66 11.31 -9.41 5.26
CA GLU A 66 10.18 -9.79 6.10
C GLU A 66 9.27 -8.60 6.41
N GLU A 67 9.87 -7.47 6.78
CA GLU A 67 9.15 -6.21 7.04
C GLU A 67 8.47 -5.69 5.78
N ARG A 68 9.17 -5.79 4.64
CA ARG A 68 8.59 -5.42 3.34
C ARG A 68 7.38 -6.28 3.00
N GLN A 69 7.48 -7.60 3.20
CA GLN A 69 6.37 -8.51 2.99
C GLN A 69 5.21 -8.21 3.93
N GLN A 70 5.49 -7.93 5.21
CA GLN A 70 4.46 -7.57 6.18
C GLN A 70 3.70 -6.28 5.78
N ILE A 71 4.40 -5.26 5.28
CA ILE A 71 3.78 -4.02 4.79
C ILE A 71 2.86 -4.32 3.59
N LEU A 72 3.33 -5.13 2.64
CA LEU A 72 2.54 -5.53 1.47
C LEU A 72 1.27 -6.31 1.88
N THR A 73 1.41 -7.33 2.72
CA THR A 73 0.30 -8.15 3.21
C THR A 73 -0.72 -7.28 3.95
N SER A 74 -0.26 -6.45 4.89
CA SER A 74 -1.14 -5.56 5.67
C SER A 74 -1.92 -4.61 4.75
N TYR A 75 -1.28 -4.06 3.71
CA TYR A 75 -1.96 -3.19 2.75
C TYR A 75 -3.03 -3.93 1.94
N LEU A 76 -2.74 -5.16 1.49
CA LEU A 76 -3.70 -5.98 0.76
C LEU A 76 -4.93 -6.34 1.62
N GLU A 77 -4.71 -6.68 2.90
CA GLU A 77 -5.79 -6.94 3.86
C GLU A 77 -6.63 -5.68 4.13
N GLU A 78 -5.99 -4.52 4.30
CA GLU A 78 -6.69 -3.24 4.45
C GLU A 78 -7.55 -2.90 3.22
N LEU A 79 -7.05 -3.16 2.00
CA LEU A 79 -7.81 -2.95 0.77
C LEU A 79 -9.00 -3.93 0.67
N GLU A 80 -8.81 -5.21 0.98
CA GLU A 80 -9.89 -6.21 0.99
C GLU A 80 -10.99 -5.80 1.98
N LYS A 81 -10.61 -5.33 3.17
CA LYS A 81 -11.54 -4.84 4.21
C LYS A 81 -12.28 -3.56 3.80
N LYS A 82 -11.59 -2.60 3.15
CA LYS A 82 -12.20 -1.35 2.66
C LYS A 82 -13.15 -1.60 1.49
N GLY A 83 -12.91 -2.65 0.70
CA GLY A 83 -13.70 -2.96 -0.47
C GLY A 83 -13.49 -1.95 -1.61
N PRO A 84 -14.36 -1.94 -2.63
CA PRO A 84 -14.31 -0.94 -3.69
C PRO A 84 -14.49 0.47 -3.09
N PRO A 85 -13.73 1.48 -3.56
CA PRO A 85 -13.97 2.85 -3.12
C PRO A 85 -15.42 3.23 -3.40
N PRO A 86 -16.09 3.97 -2.50
CA PRO A 86 -17.46 4.42 -2.73
C PRO A 86 -17.51 5.19 -4.05
N PRO A 87 -18.59 5.03 -4.85
CA PRO A 87 -18.71 5.72 -6.11
C PRO A 87 -18.62 7.24 -5.89
N PRO A 88 -17.96 8.01 -6.78
CA PRO A 88 -17.96 9.46 -6.73
C PRO A 88 -19.32 10.03 -7.17
N THR A 89 -20.40 9.69 -6.46
CA THR A 89 -21.75 10.27 -6.56
C THR A 89 -22.41 10.08 -5.19
N ALA A 90 -22.94 11.10 -4.51
CA ALA A 90 -23.95 12.02 -5.01
C ALA A 90 -23.61 13.50 -4.81
N THR A 91 -23.69 14.24 -5.91
CA THR A 91 -24.06 15.65 -5.95
C THR A 91 -25.35 15.84 -5.14
N GLU A 92 -25.39 16.80 -4.22
CA GLU A 92 -26.61 17.14 -3.47
C GLU A 92 -27.76 17.46 -4.46
N PRO A 93 -28.94 16.81 -4.34
CA PRO A 93 -30.10 17.29 -5.07
C PRO A 93 -30.56 18.61 -4.45
N SER A 94 -30.48 19.66 -5.26
CA SER A 94 -31.06 21.00 -5.06
C SER A 94 -32.31 21.00 -4.15
N ARG A 95 -32.19 21.51 -2.92
CA ARG A 95 -33.36 21.91 -2.12
C ARG A 95 -33.80 23.31 -2.55
N ARG A 96 -34.43 23.42 -3.71
CA ARG A 96 -35.30 24.55 -4.04
C ARG A 96 -36.76 24.07 -4.01
N ALA A 97 -37.44 24.34 -2.90
CA ALA A 97 -38.85 24.78 -2.83
C ALA A 97 -39.42 24.54 -1.43
N LYS A 98 -39.60 25.64 -0.69
CA LYS A 98 -40.88 26.04 -0.05
C LYS A 98 -40.64 27.31 0.76
N GLN A 99 -40.75 28.46 0.09
CA GLN A 99 -41.44 29.65 0.58
C GLN A 99 -42.17 30.28 -0.62
#